data_AF-A0AAP4A2W4-F1
#
_entry.id   AF-A0AAP4A2W4-F1
#
_cell.length_a   1.000
_cell.length_b   1.000
_cell.length_c   1.000
_cell.angle_alpha   90.00
_cell.angle_beta   90.00
_cell.angle_gamma   90.00
#
_symmetry.space_group_name_H-M   'P 1'
#
loop_
_entity.id
_entity.type
_entity.pdbx_description
1 polymer ?
#
loop_
_entity_poly.entity_id
_entity_poly.type
_entity_poly.pdbx_seq_one_letter_code
_entity_poly.pdbx_strand_id
1 'polypeptide(L)' 'MYFRGREFGSVSDQYIAQTKPPLNSLDKQFKKQAKATIEAAIEPNRKAYFHFEGKPDDRVLKQLKEYAER' A
#
# COMPACT_ATOMS: atom_id res chain seq x y z
N MET A 1 10.66 -0.31 16.38
CA MET A 1 10.34 0.86 15.54
C MET A 1 8.82 1.01 15.49
N TYR A 2 8.24 1.90 16.30
CA TYR A 2 6.78 2.08 16.40
C TYR A 2 6.32 3.03 15.30
N PHE A 3 5.71 2.49 14.23
CA PHE A 3 5.00 3.28 13.22
C PHE A 3 3.67 3.77 13.81
N ARG A 4 3.75 4.82 14.64
CA ARG A 4 2.61 5.49 15.28
C ARG A 4 1.65 6.02 14.20
N GLY A 5 0.47 5.42 14.09
CA GLY A 5 -0.65 5.94 13.30
C GLY A 5 -0.77 5.49 11.84
N ARG A 6 0.05 4.53 11.39
CA ARG A 6 -0.10 3.92 10.06
C ARG A 6 -0.31 2.42 10.25
N GLU A 7 -1.52 1.94 9.97
CA GLU A 7 -1.87 0.51 10.00
C GLU A 7 -1.13 -0.22 8.87
N PHE A 8 0.11 -0.58 9.11
CA PHE A 8 0.89 -1.43 8.22
C PHE A 8 0.65 -2.89 8.64
N GLY A 9 0.12 -3.70 7.72
CA GLY A 9 -0.24 -5.08 7.99
C GLY A 9 0.97 -5.95 8.32
N SER A 10 2.13 -5.67 7.72
CA SER A 10 3.40 -6.33 8.06
C SER A 10 4.58 -5.46 7.61
N VAL A 11 5.58 -5.28 8.48
CA VAL A 11 6.80 -4.52 8.14
C VAL A 11 7.98 -5.49 8.21
N SER A 12 8.59 -5.73 7.06
CA SER A 12 9.83 -6.49 6.93
C SER A 12 10.99 -5.55 6.63
N ASP A 13 12.21 -6.07 6.70
CA ASP A 13 13.43 -5.30 6.46
C ASP A 13 13.49 -4.73 5.03
N GLN A 14 12.87 -5.45 4.08
CA GLN A 14 12.80 -5.08 2.67
C GLN A 14 11.44 -4.49 2.23
N TYR A 15 10.36 -4.73 2.99
CA TYR A 15 9.01 -4.40 2.54
C TYR A 15 8.17 -3.76 3.63
N ILE A 16 7.39 -2.75 3.25
CA ILE A 16 6.26 -2.29 4.06
C ILE A 16 5.00 -2.83 3.40
N ALA A 17 4.48 -3.91 3.96
CA ALA A 17 3.32 -4.62 3.45
C ALA A 17 2.03 -4.18 4.13
N GLN A 18 0.95 -4.09 3.34
CA GLN A 18 -0.38 -3.83 3.84
C GLN A 18 -1.36 -4.86 3.28
N THR A 19 -2.06 -5.55 4.18
CA THR A 19 -3.15 -6.46 3.84
C THR A 19 -4.45 -5.69 3.76
N LYS A 20 -5.23 -5.95 2.71
CA LYS A 20 -6.48 -5.27 2.43
C LYS A 20 -7.56 -6.26 2.00
N PRO A 21 -8.83 -6.02 2.35
CA PRO A 21 -9.94 -6.76 1.77
C PRO A 21 -10.00 -6.52 0.25
N PRO A 22 -10.72 -7.38 -0.50
CA PRO A 22 -10.95 -7.14 -1.94
C PRO A 22 -11.63 -5.79 -2.12
N LEU A 23 -10.90 -4.84 -2.71
CA LEU A 23 -11.42 -3.51 -3.00
C LEU A 23 -12.06 -3.51 -4.39
N ASN A 24 -13.29 -3.02 -4.45
CA ASN A 24 -13.99 -2.79 -5.71
C ASN A 24 -13.58 -1.46 -6.37
N SER A 25 -13.02 -0.52 -5.60
CA SER A 25 -12.57 0.78 -6.09
C SER A 25 -11.55 1.41 -5.16
N LEU A 26 -10.75 2.34 -5.71
CA LEU A 26 -9.80 3.13 -4.95
C LEU A 26 -10.45 4.40 -4.42
N ASP A 27 -11.05 4.27 -3.23
CA ASP A 27 -11.52 5.42 -2.49
C ASP A 27 -10.38 6.41 -2.20
N LYS A 28 -10.73 7.69 -2.04
CA LYS A 28 -9.78 8.74 -1.66
C LYS A 28 -8.97 8.37 -0.43
N GLN A 29 -9.58 7.65 0.51
CA GLN A 29 -8.93 7.17 1.73
C GLN A 29 -7.84 6.14 1.42
N PHE A 30 -8.10 5.17 0.53
CA PHE A 30 -7.09 4.20 0.14
C PHE A 30 -5.93 4.88 -0.60
N LYS A 31 -6.22 5.79 -1.54
CA LYS A 31 -5.16 6.53 -2.26
C LYS A 31 -4.23 7.26 -1.30
N LYS A 32 -4.79 7.87 -0.25
CA LYS A 32 -4.03 8.55 0.80
C LYS A 32 -3.18 7.56 1.61
N GLN A 33 -3.72 6.39 1.96
CA GLN A 33 -2.97 5.33 2.65
C GLN A 33 -1.87 4.71 1.78
N ALA A 34 -2.16 4.39 0.53
CA ALA A 34 -1.19 3.83 -0.41
C ALA A 34 -0.03 4.79 -0.64
N LYS A 35 -0.33 6.08 -0.88
CA LYS A 35 0.69 7.12 -0.97
C LYS A 35 1.55 7.20 0.30
N ALA A 36 0.91 7.27 1.47
CA ALA A 36 1.63 7.33 2.74
C ALA A 36 2.47 6.07 3.03
N THR A 37 2.10 4.91 2.47
CA THR A 37 2.84 3.65 2.57
C THR A 37 4.03 3.62 1.64
N ILE A 38 3.87 4.10 0.41
CA ILE A 38 4.95 4.24 -0.57
C ILE A 38 5.98 5.27 -0.06
N GLU A 39 5.53 6.43 0.41
CA GLU A 39 6.40 7.44 1.02
C GLU A 39 7.15 6.89 2.25
N ALA A 40 6.47 6.12 3.12
CA ALA A 40 7.11 5.45 4.26
C ALA A 40 8.16 4.42 3.85
N ALA A 41 8.01 3.82 2.68
CA ALA A 41 8.90 2.78 2.18
C ALA A 41 10.14 3.40 1.53
N ILE A 42 10.02 4.55 0.88
CA ILE A 42 11.14 5.27 0.25
C ILE A 42 12.18 5.70 1.31
N GLU A 43 11.75 6.26 2.44
CA GLU A 43 12.64 6.75 3.51
C GLU A 43 13.71 5.71 3.95
N PRO A 44 13.34 4.44 4.26
CA PRO A 44 14.28 3.37 4.61
C PRO A 44 14.77 2.53 3.41
N ASN A 45 14.59 2.95 2.15
CA ASN A 45 14.90 2.16 0.95
C ASN A 45 14.16 0.80 0.88
N ARG A 46 12.95 0.74 1.43
CA ARG A 46 12.04 -0.42 1.40
C ARG A 46 11.09 -0.33 0.22
N LYS A 47 10.45 -1.46 -0.11
CA LYS A 47 9.41 -1.54 -1.15
C LYS A 47 8.02 -1.61 -0.51
N ALA A 48 7.07 -0.81 -1.02
CA ALA A 48 5.68 -0.95 -0.61
C ALA A 48 5.08 -2.21 -1.25
N TYR A 49 4.40 -3.02 -0.45
CA TYR A 49 3.72 -4.24 -0.90
C TYR A 49 2.25 -4.20 -0.48
N PHE A 50 1.34 -4.50 -1.40
CA PHE A 50 -0.10 -4.52 -1.12
C PHE A 50 -0.62 -5.93 -1.37
N HIS A 51 -1.05 -6.59 -0.30
CA HIS A 51 -1.73 -7.88 -0.36
C HIS A 51 -3.23 -7.67 -0.31
N PHE A 52 -3.97 -8.32 -1.21
CA PHE A 52 -5.42 -8.31 -1.21
C PHE A 52 -5.92 -9.72 -0.84
N GLU A 53 -6.78 -9.81 0.18
CA GLU A 53 -7.35 -11.07 0.67
C GLU A 53 -8.32 -11.72 -0.34
N GLY A 54 -8.73 -10.98 -1.36
CA GLY A 54 -9.48 -11.47 -2.50
C GLY A 54 -9.08 -10.72 -3.76
N LYS A 55 -9.62 -11.12 -4.92
CA LYS A 55 -9.30 -10.45 -6.19
C LYS A 55 -9.76 -8.99 -6.14
N PRO A 56 -8.86 -8.00 -6.13
CA PRO A 56 -9.25 -6.61 -6.24
C PRO A 56 -9.73 -6.33 -7.67
N ASP A 57 -10.51 -5.27 -7.83
CA ASP A 57 -10.93 -4.82 -9.15
C ASP A 57 -9.71 -4.40 -10.00
N ASP A 58 -9.76 -4.62 -11.31
CA ASP A 58 -8.66 -4.31 -12.23
C ASP A 58 -8.27 -2.82 -12.19
N ARG A 59 -9.25 -1.94 -11.91
CA ARG A 59 -9.05 -0.50 -11.72
C ARG A 59 -8.14 -0.20 -10.53
N VAL A 60 -8.22 -1.00 -9.47
CA VAL A 60 -7.38 -0.86 -8.27
C VAL A 60 -5.92 -1.17 -8.61
N LEU A 61 -5.69 -2.26 -9.35
CA LEU A 61 -4.35 -2.67 -9.79
C LEU A 61 -3.73 -1.64 -10.73
N LYS A 62 -4.49 -1.15 -11.71
CA LYS A 62 -4.02 -0.17 -12.68
C LYS A 62 -3.55 1.12 -11.99
N GLN A 63 -4.34 1.67 -11.09
CA GLN A 63 -3.99 2.90 -10.40
C GLN A 63 -2.84 2.70 -9.41
N LEU A 64 -2.76 1.56 -8.70
CA LEU A 64 -1.60 1.26 -7.85
C LEU A 64 -0.30 1.26 -8.66
N LYS A 65 -0.34 0.70 -9.88
CA LYS A 65 0.78 0.73 -10.81
C LYS A 65 1.14 2.16 -11.23
N GLU A 66 0.15 2.97 -11.61
CA GLU A 66 0.35 4.39 -11.95
C GLU A 66 0.96 5.20 -10.78
N TYR A 67 0.63 4.88 -9.53
CA TYR A 67 1.22 5.52 -8.35
C TYR A 67 2.64 5.05 -8.06
N ALA A 68 2.99 3.80 -8.40
CA ALA A 68 4.32 3.25 -8.21
C ALA A 68 5.33 3.70 -9.29
N GLU A 69 4.85 4.05 -10.48
CA GLU A 69 5.67 4.54 -11.61
C GLU A 69 5.95 6.06 -11.55
N ARG A 70 5.51 6.75 -10.49
CA ARG A 70 5.65 8.21 -10.32
C ARG A 70 6.78 8.57 -9.37
#